data_AF-E4M7W6-F1
#
_entry.id   AF-E4M7W6-F1
#
_cell.length_a   1.000
_cell.length_b   1.000
_cell.length_c   1.000
_cell.angle_alpha   90.00
_cell.angle_beta   90.00
_cell.angle_gamma   90.00
#
_symmetry.space_group_name_H-M   'P 1'
#
loop_
_entity.id
_entity.type
_entity.pdbx_description
1 polymer ?
#
loop_
_entity_poly.entity_id
_entity_poly.type
_entity_poly.pdbx_seq_one_letter_code
_entity_poly.pdbx_strand_id
1 'polypeptide(L)'
;MIENTHAAESFDALFARLATSEFRRRFRLKAEDIAYIERKGMETIRRHAADFVRTRLAPAVIPNDGRQTPMRGHPVFIAQHATACCCRGCLAKWHGIPPGGNWRLKNNDISLRY
;
A
#
# COMPACT_ATOMS: atom_id res chain seq x y z
N MET A 1 -24.34 13.51 -18.83
CA MET A 1 -24.01 13.96 -17.46
C MET A 1 -23.39 12.77 -16.75
N ILE A 2 -22.06 12.71 -16.67
CA ILE A 2 -21.37 11.66 -15.90
C ILE A 2 -20.91 12.35 -14.63
N GLU A 3 -21.66 12.14 -13.55
CA GLU A 3 -21.31 12.59 -12.21
C GLU A 3 -20.12 11.75 -11.73
N ASN A 4 -18.91 12.22 -11.99
CA ASN A 4 -17.71 11.69 -11.32
C ASN A 4 -17.65 12.25 -9.90
N THR A 5 -18.54 11.76 -9.05
CA THR A 5 -18.56 12.06 -7.62
C THR A 5 -17.80 10.95 -6.88
N HIS A 6 -16.48 10.88 -7.07
CA HIS A 6 -15.64 10.21 -6.09
C HIS A 6 -15.33 11.21 -4.98
N ALA A 7 -16.32 11.46 -4.12
CA ALA A 7 -16.01 11.94 -2.78
C ALA A 7 -14.96 10.97 -2.20
N ALA A 8 -13.86 11.50 -1.66
CA ALA A 8 -12.80 10.68 -1.10
C ALA A 8 -13.41 9.69 -0.08
N GLU A 9 -13.37 8.39 -0.40
CA GLU A 9 -13.85 7.34 0.51
C GLU A 9 -13.09 7.48 1.83
N SER A 10 -13.81 7.44 2.97
CA SER A 10 -13.15 7.45 4.27
C SER A 10 -12.32 6.18 4.45
N PHE A 11 -11.26 6.25 5.26
CA PHE A 11 -10.45 5.05 5.56
C PHE A 11 -11.29 3.93 6.17
N ASP A 12 -12.31 4.25 6.97
CA ASP A 12 -13.19 3.25 7.56
C ASP A 12 -14.00 2.50 6.50
N ALA A 13 -14.59 3.21 5.53
CA ALA A 13 -15.32 2.59 4.44
C ALA A 13 -14.39 1.72 3.56
N LEU A 14 -13.18 2.22 3.27
CA LEU A 14 -12.16 1.48 2.55
C LEU A 14 -11.75 0.20 3.29
N PHE A 15 -11.50 0.27 4.60
CA PHE A 15 -11.11 -0.89 5.40
C PHE A 15 -12.25 -1.90 5.55
N ALA A 16 -13.49 -1.44 5.70
CA ALA A 16 -14.66 -2.31 5.70
C ALA A 16 -14.77 -3.07 4.36
N ARG A 17 -14.59 -2.38 3.24
CA ARG A 17 -14.59 -2.98 1.90
C ARG A 17 -13.43 -3.95 1.70
N LEU A 18 -12.21 -3.60 2.12
CA LEU A 18 -11.06 -4.51 2.09
C LEU A 18 -11.27 -5.76 2.93
N ALA A 19 -11.94 -5.63 4.09
CA ALA A 19 -12.27 -6.75 4.96
C ALA A 19 -13.27 -7.74 4.33
N THR A 20 -13.96 -7.39 3.24
CA THR A 20 -14.76 -8.37 2.46
C THR A 20 -13.91 -9.28 1.58
N SER A 21 -12.67 -8.90 1.26
CA SER A 21 -11.82 -9.69 0.37
C SER A 21 -11.15 -10.84 1.11
N GLU A 22 -11.53 -12.08 0.80
CA GLU A 22 -10.90 -13.30 1.34
C GLU A 22 -9.39 -13.31 1.16
N PHE A 23 -8.91 -12.79 0.01
CA PHE A 23 -7.48 -12.65 -0.23
C PHE A 23 -6.81 -11.75 0.79
N ARG A 24 -7.39 -10.58 1.08
CA ARG A 24 -6.79 -9.56 1.96
C ARG A 24 -6.86 -9.95 3.43
N ARG A 25 -7.97 -10.56 3.87
CA ARG A 25 -8.19 -10.99 5.26
C ARG A 25 -7.17 -12.01 5.80
N ARG A 26 -6.49 -12.75 4.91
CA ARG A 26 -5.52 -13.77 5.30
C ARG A 26 -4.21 -13.18 5.85
N PHE A 27 -3.91 -11.92 5.54
CA PHE A 27 -2.66 -11.28 5.92
C PHE A 27 -2.77 -10.74 7.34
N ARG A 28 -2.01 -11.33 8.26
CA ARG A 28 -1.94 -10.96 9.68
C ARG A 28 -0.49 -10.98 10.13
N LEU A 29 -0.13 -10.02 10.98
CA LEU A 29 1.17 -10.02 11.64
C LEU A 29 1.26 -11.22 12.58
N LYS A 30 2.39 -11.93 12.53
CA LYS A 30 2.71 -12.98 13.48
C LYS A 30 3.46 -12.41 14.68
N ALA A 31 3.66 -13.23 15.71
CA ALA A 31 4.42 -12.83 16.90
C ALA A 31 5.83 -12.33 16.53
N GLU A 32 6.49 -12.95 15.56
CA GLU A 32 7.83 -12.55 15.10
C GLU A 32 7.82 -11.20 14.38
N ASP A 33 6.75 -10.91 13.62
CA ASP A 33 6.58 -9.63 12.94
C ASP A 33 6.37 -8.49 13.97
N ILE A 34 5.57 -8.75 15.00
CA ILE A 34 5.31 -7.81 16.10
C ILE A 34 6.61 -7.54 16.86
N ALA A 35 7.32 -8.59 17.27
CA ALA A 35 8.61 -8.46 17.95
C ALA A 35 9.66 -7.73 17.09
N TYR A 36 9.62 -7.88 15.76
CA TYR A 36 10.47 -7.12 14.85
C TYR A 36 10.11 -5.63 14.86
N ILE A 37 8.81 -5.29 14.81
CA ILE A 37 8.32 -3.90 14.88
C ILE A 37 8.74 -3.26 16.20
N GLU A 38 8.53 -3.94 17.32
CA GLU A 38 8.91 -3.47 18.66
C GLU A 38 10.42 -3.23 18.76
N ARG A 39 11.24 -4.19 18.30
CA ARG A 39 12.70 -4.08 18.33
C ARG A 39 13.24 -2.94 17.45
N LYS A 40 12.63 -2.68 16.30
CA LYS A 40 13.09 -1.64 15.35
C LYS A 40 12.53 -0.25 15.65
N GLY A 41 11.35 -0.19 16.27
CA GLY A 41 10.59 1.02 16.50
C GLY A 41 9.81 1.50 15.27
N MET A 42 8.68 2.16 15.51
CA MET A 42 7.75 2.58 14.45
C MET A 42 8.36 3.57 13.46
N GLU A 43 9.31 4.40 13.87
CA GLU A 43 10.00 5.33 12.97
C GLU A 43 10.76 4.60 11.86
N THR A 44 11.53 3.57 12.24
CA THR A 44 12.23 2.72 11.29
C THR A 44 11.27 1.97 10.37
N ILE A 45 10.14 1.47 10.90
CA ILE A 45 9.14 0.77 10.10
C ILE A 45 8.48 1.71 9.07
N ARG A 46 8.21 2.97 9.43
CA ARG A 46 7.70 3.98 8.49
C ARG A 46 8.71 4.26 7.38
N ARG A 47 9.99 4.42 7.72
CA ARG A 47 11.06 4.58 6.71
C ARG A 47 11.12 3.39 5.76
N HIS A 48 11.04 2.16 6.27
CA HIS A 48 11.00 0.96 5.42
C HIS A 48 9.81 0.96 4.47
N ALA A 49 8.63 1.39 4.94
CA ALA A 49 7.45 1.51 4.09
C ALA A 49 7.65 2.54 2.97
N ALA A 50 8.16 3.73 3.29
CA ALA A 50 8.49 4.75 2.30
C ALA A 50 9.51 4.24 1.28
N ASP A 51 10.56 3.54 1.73
CA ASP A 51 11.59 2.98 0.86
C ASP A 51 11.05 1.90 -0.08
N PHE A 52 10.20 0.98 0.41
CA PHE A 52 9.59 -0.04 -0.44
C PHE A 52 8.67 0.56 -1.48
N VAL A 53 7.88 1.55 -1.10
CA VAL A 53 7.05 2.30 -2.03
C VAL A 53 8.02 2.91 -3.08
N ARG A 54 8.98 3.74 -2.66
CA ARG A 54 9.92 4.46 -3.54
C ARG A 54 10.67 3.56 -4.53
N THR A 55 11.09 2.38 -4.09
CA THR A 55 11.95 1.50 -4.89
C THR A 55 11.17 0.49 -5.73
N ARG A 56 10.00 0.03 -5.26
CA ARG A 56 9.28 -1.09 -5.90
C ARG A 56 8.06 -0.64 -6.68
N LEU A 57 7.42 0.44 -6.26
CA LEU A 57 6.26 0.99 -6.94
C LEU A 57 6.67 2.26 -7.73
N ALA A 58 7.67 3.02 -7.22
CA ALA A 58 8.33 4.25 -7.74
C ALA A 58 8.40 4.38 -9.23
N PRO A 59 9.31 3.60 -9.79
CA PRO A 59 9.91 3.96 -11.06
C PRO A 59 8.87 3.89 -12.18
N ALA A 60 8.85 4.83 -13.12
CA ALA A 60 7.89 4.78 -14.23
C ALA A 60 7.89 3.41 -14.94
N VAL A 61 9.09 2.83 -15.12
CA VAL A 61 9.33 1.48 -15.62
C VAL A 61 9.76 0.56 -14.47
N ILE A 62 9.00 -0.50 -14.20
CA ILE A 62 9.30 -1.46 -13.14
C ILE A 62 9.26 -2.90 -13.64
N PRO A 63 10.11 -3.79 -13.10
CA PRO A 63 9.94 -5.22 -13.27
C PRO A 63 8.72 -5.70 -12.48
N ASN A 64 8.06 -6.76 -12.99
CA ASN A 64 6.98 -7.46 -12.30
C ASN A 64 5.79 -6.56 -11.89
N ASP A 65 5.31 -5.68 -12.77
CA ASP A 65 4.13 -4.86 -12.49
C ASP A 65 2.91 -5.76 -12.19
N GLY A 66 2.30 -5.58 -11.02
CA GLY A 66 1.26 -6.44 -10.45
C GLY A 66 1.77 -7.36 -9.34
N ARG A 67 3.09 -7.54 -9.18
CA ARG A 67 3.75 -8.42 -8.20
C ARG A 67 4.99 -7.76 -7.54
N GLN A 68 4.93 -6.46 -7.27
CA GLN A 68 6.06 -5.64 -6.81
C GLN A 68 6.56 -5.98 -5.39
N THR A 69 5.66 -6.40 -4.49
CA THR A 69 6.01 -6.69 -3.09
C THR A 69 5.81 -8.17 -2.76
N PRO A 70 6.80 -8.82 -2.10
CA PRO A 70 6.65 -10.19 -1.60
C PRO A 70 5.45 -10.31 -0.65
N MET A 71 4.92 -11.52 -0.47
CA MET A 71 3.81 -11.76 0.47
C MET A 71 4.27 -11.96 1.92
N ARG A 72 5.57 -12.12 2.18
CA ARG A 72 6.16 -12.47 3.48
C ARG A 72 7.58 -11.90 3.61
N GLY A 73 8.16 -12.00 4.81
CA GLY A 73 9.57 -11.67 5.08
C GLY A 73 9.80 -10.26 5.65
N HIS A 74 8.77 -9.42 5.71
CA HIS A 74 8.82 -8.14 6.42
C HIS A 74 7.39 -7.71 6.82
N PRO A 75 7.16 -7.13 8.02
CA PRO A 75 5.83 -6.71 8.49
C PRO A 75 5.14 -5.73 7.54
N VAL A 76 5.91 -4.80 6.95
CA VAL A 76 5.37 -3.86 5.95
C VAL A 76 4.78 -4.57 4.72
N PHE A 77 5.37 -5.67 4.26
CA PHE A 77 4.81 -6.40 3.14
C PHE A 77 3.47 -7.03 3.51
N ILE A 78 3.36 -7.61 4.70
CA ILE A 78 2.09 -8.12 5.24
C ILE A 78 1.04 -7.00 5.27
N ALA A 79 1.40 -5.84 5.81
CA ALA A 79 0.51 -4.68 5.89
C ALA A 79 0.07 -4.20 4.49
N GLN A 80 1.00 -4.04 3.55
CA GLN A 80 0.69 -3.65 2.17
C GLN A 80 -0.25 -4.62 1.48
N HIS A 81 -0.11 -5.93 1.72
CA HIS A 81 -1.05 -6.92 1.18
C HIS A 81 -2.40 -6.84 1.86
N ALA A 82 -2.47 -6.65 3.18
CA ALA A 82 -3.73 -6.46 3.89
C ALA A 82 -4.49 -5.21 3.43
N THR A 83 -3.78 -4.11 3.17
CA THR A 83 -4.37 -2.80 2.80
C THR A 83 -4.40 -2.53 1.29
N ALA A 84 -4.09 -3.52 0.46
CA ALA A 84 -4.06 -3.41 -0.99
C ALA A 84 -3.12 -2.30 -1.53
N CYS A 85 -2.01 -2.05 -0.85
CA CYS A 85 -0.92 -1.16 -1.27
C CYS A 85 0.28 -1.93 -1.88
N CYS A 86 0.12 -3.22 -2.20
CA CYS A 86 1.20 -4.12 -2.60
C CYS A 86 1.65 -3.99 -4.08
N CYS A 87 0.79 -3.47 -4.95
CA CYS A 87 1.09 -3.28 -6.37
C CYS A 87 0.26 -2.14 -6.95
N ARG A 88 0.66 -1.64 -8.12
CA ARG A 88 -0.05 -0.57 -8.83
C ARG A 88 -1.49 -0.93 -9.17
N GLY A 89 -1.75 -2.18 -9.59
CA GLY A 89 -3.11 -2.64 -9.86
C GLY A 89 -4.00 -2.61 -8.61
N CYS A 90 -3.44 -2.88 -7.43
CA CYS A 90 -4.19 -2.77 -6.18
C CYS A 90 -4.41 -1.33 -5.76
N LEU A 91 -3.41 -0.47 -5.92
CA LEU A 91 -3.55 0.97 -5.69
C LEU A 91 -4.63 1.58 -6.60
N ALA A 92 -4.68 1.20 -7.88
CA ALA A 92 -5.71 1.63 -8.81
C ALA A 92 -7.09 1.12 -8.40
N LYS A 93 -7.21 -0.19 -8.14
CA LYS A 93 -8.50 -0.83 -7.83
C LYS A 93 -9.10 -0.38 -6.49
N TRP A 94 -8.27 -0.22 -5.47
CA TRP A 94 -8.74 -0.02 -4.10
C TRP A 94 -8.65 1.43 -3.64
N HIS A 95 -7.67 2.18 -4.13
CA HIS A 95 -7.36 3.54 -3.69
C HIS A 95 -7.53 4.59 -4.80
N GLY A 96 -7.92 4.19 -6.02
CA GLY A 96 -8.12 5.09 -7.15
C GLY A 96 -6.83 5.71 -7.71
N ILE A 97 -5.66 5.17 -7.35
CA ILE A 97 -4.36 5.71 -7.79
C ILE A 97 -3.96 5.05 -9.12
N PRO A 98 -3.98 5.77 -10.26
CA PRO A 98 -3.73 5.16 -11.56
C PRO A 98 -2.28 4.66 -11.72
N PRO A 99 -2.07 3.55 -12.44
CA PRO A 99 -0.74 3.08 -12.79
C PRO A 99 -0.07 4.03 -13.80
N GLY A 100 1.26 4.14 -13.78
CA GLY A 100 2.02 4.86 -14.82
C GLY A 100 2.17 6.37 -14.63
N GLY A 101 1.62 6.96 -13.56
CA GLY A 101 1.93 8.35 -13.20
C GLY A 101 3.35 8.50 -12.62
N ASN A 102 4.02 9.62 -12.88
CA ASN A 102 5.22 10.03 -12.13
C ASN A 102 4.80 10.38 -10.70
N TRP A 103 4.62 9.36 -9.87
CA TRP A 103 4.22 9.54 -8.50
C TRP A 103 5.45 10.03 -7.72
N ARG A 104 5.55 11.35 -7.62
CA ARG A 104 6.55 11.98 -6.77
C ARG A 104 6.07 11.88 -5.33
N LEU A 105 6.82 11.17 -4.47
CA LEU A 105 6.76 11.42 -3.04
C LEU A 105 7.24 12.86 -2.82
N LYS A 106 6.33 13.79 -2.55
CA LYS A 106 6.70 15.07 -1.93
C LYS A 106 6.59 14.87 -0.42
N ASN A 107 7.69 15.07 0.31
CA ASN A 107 7.71 15.12 1.77
C ASN A 107 7.06 13.93 2.50
N ASN A 108 7.38 12.70 2.07
CA ASN A 108 6.91 11.47 2.74
C ASN A 108 5.37 11.32 2.81
N ASP A 109 4.65 12.06 1.97
CA ASP A 109 3.19 12.06 1.84
C ASP A 109 2.82 11.69 0.39
N ILE A 110 1.83 10.81 0.24
CA ILE A 110 1.22 10.46 -1.04
C ILE A 110 0.09 11.45 -1.27
N SER A 111 0.40 12.75 -1.34
CA SER A 111 -0.56 13.74 -1.81
C SER A 111 -0.58 13.75 -3.33
N LEU A 112 -1.53 12.98 -3.89
CA LEU A 112 -1.99 13.19 -5.25
C LEU A 112 -2.76 14.51 -5.26
N ARG A 113 -2.17 15.55 -5.85
CA ARG A 113 -2.96 16.71 -6.28
C ARG A 113 -3.78 16.25 -7.48
N TYR A 114 -5.09 16.19 -7.30
CA TYR A 114 -6.05 16.35 -8.39
C TYR A 114 -6.04 17.81 -8.86
#